data_AF-A0A8S3KFJ8-F1
#
_entry.id   AF-A0A8S3KFJ8-F1
#
_cell.length_a   1.000
_cell.length_b   1.000
_cell.length_c   1.000
_cell.angle_alpha   90.00
_cell.angle_beta   90.00
_cell.angle_gamma   90.00
#
_symmetry.space_group_name_H-M   'P 1'
#
loop_
_entity.id
_entity.type
_entity.pdbx_description
1 polymer ?
#
loop_
_entity_poly.entity_id
_entity_poly.type
_entity_poly.pdbx_seq_one_letter_code
_entity_poly.pdbx_strand_id
1 'polypeptide(L)' 'MLEMRVLCKFLPKNFDQLEQFIAPMIYSPLNNDQKMIEVRNKRYKTIQEAKRIWLNVFLKSYEVQLQEYDQQYEN' A
#
# COMPACT_ATOMS: atom_id res chain seq x y z
N MET A 1 -16.43 10.14 24.50
CA MET A 1 -15.42 10.86 23.67
C MET A 1 -14.05 10.88 24.38
N LEU A 2 -13.62 9.72 24.90
CA LEU A 2 -12.31 9.52 25.54
C LEU A 2 -11.51 8.56 24.67
N GLU A 3 -10.32 9.00 24.28
CA GLU A 3 -9.14 8.13 24.32
C GLU A 3 -9.10 6.87 23.45
N MET A 4 -9.83 6.82 22.34
CA MET A 4 -9.30 6.10 21.18
C MET A 4 -8.18 6.92 20.52
N ARG A 5 -7.12 7.12 21.30
CA ARG A 5 -5.76 7.02 20.80
C ARG A 5 -5.55 5.55 20.39
N VAL A 6 -6.36 5.07 19.44
CA VAL A 6 -5.94 3.96 18.60
C VAL A 6 -4.67 4.50 18.00
N LEU A 7 -3.54 3.99 18.49
CA LEU A 7 -2.23 4.23 17.94
C LEU A 7 -2.37 4.03 16.44
N CYS A 8 -2.55 5.12 15.71
CA CYS A 8 -2.77 5.14 14.28
C CYS A 8 -1.50 4.58 13.63
N LYS A 9 -1.38 3.25 13.61
CA LYS A 9 -0.64 2.52 12.59
C LYS A 9 -1.49 2.62 11.33
N PHE A 10 -1.65 3.85 10.86
CA PHE A 10 -2.53 4.25 9.76
C PHE A 10 -2.11 3.60 8.45
N LEU A 11 -0.87 3.10 8.41
CA LEU A 11 -0.29 2.39 7.30
C LEU A 11 0.04 0.95 7.72
N PRO A 12 -0.25 -0.05 6.86
CA PRO A 12 0.28 -1.39 7.02
C PRO A 12 1.79 -1.33 7.24
N LYS A 13 2.32 -2.09 8.20
CA LYS A 13 3.77 -2.05 8.56
C LYS A 13 4.71 -2.25 7.37
N ASN A 14 4.24 -2.92 6.32
CA ASN A 14 5.03 -3.28 5.15
C ASN A 14 4.65 -2.45 3.91
N PHE A 15 3.86 -1.38 4.07
CA PHE A 15 3.40 -0.55 2.96
C PHE A 15 4.57 0.06 2.18
N ASP A 16 5.59 0.53 2.90
CA ASP A 16 6.82 1.06 2.31
C ASP A 16 7.70 -0.05 1.71
N GLN A 17 7.56 -1.30 2.17
CA GLN A 17 8.32 -2.45 1.70
C GLN A 17 7.75 -3.08 0.42
N LEU A 18 6.62 -2.59 -0.11
CA LEU A 18 6.01 -3.12 -1.34
C LEU A 18 7.00 -3.09 -2.53
N GLU A 19 7.88 -2.09 -2.55
CA GLU A 19 8.95 -1.94 -3.55
C GLU A 19 9.97 -3.08 -3.51
N GLN A 20 10.19 -3.66 -2.33
CA GLN A 20 11.11 -4.78 -2.09
C GLN A 20 10.45 -6.12 -2.45
N PHE A 21 9.14 -6.27 -2.23
CA PHE A 21 8.37 -7.47 -2.60
C PHE A 21 8.30 -7.67 -4.11
N ILE A 22 8.17 -6.59 -4.87
CA ILE A 22 8.23 -6.63 -6.33
C ILE A 22 9.72 -6.61 -6.71
N ALA A 23 10.43 -7.70 -6.39
CA ALA A 23 11.85 -7.87 -6.69
C ALA A 23 12.08 -7.79 -8.22
N PRO A 24 13.21 -7.22 -8.68
CA PRO A 24 13.49 -7.11 -10.09
C PRO A 24 13.99 -8.46 -10.63
N MET A 25 13.16 -9.21 -11.37
CA MET A 25 13.68 -10.11 -12.40
C MET A 25 14.00 -9.26 -13.63
N ILE A 26 15.07 -8.46 -13.56
CA ILE A 26 15.59 -7.74 -14.72
C ILE A 26 17.05 -8.15 -14.88
N TYR A 27 17.26 -9.40 -15.29
CA TYR A 27 18.48 -9.72 -16.01
C TYR A 27 18.19 -9.44 -17.49
N SER A 28 18.49 -8.22 -17.93
CA SER A 28 18.45 -7.89 -19.36
C SER A 28 19.90 -7.81 -19.84
N PRO A 29 20.37 -8.74 -20.69
CA PRO A 29 21.75 -8.75 -21.17
C PRO A 29 22.03 -7.71 -22.28
N LEU A 30 21.16 -6.71 -22.44
CA LEU A 30 21.18 -5.80 -23.58
C LEU A 30 21.38 -4.36 -23.12
N ASN A 31 22.54 -3.79 -23.49
CA ASN A 31 22.91 -2.37 -23.41
C ASN A 31 21.91 -1.49 -24.18
N ASN A 32 20.69 -1.32 -23.68
CA ASN A 32 19.74 -0.37 -24.23
C ASN A 32 19.10 0.41 -23.08
N ASP A 33 19.77 1.51 -22.72
CA ASP A 33 19.41 2.38 -21.60
C ASP A 33 17.95 2.85 -21.67
N GLN A 34 17.45 3.10 -22.87
CA GLN A 34 16.07 3.54 -23.07
C GLN A 34 15.04 2.48 -22.65
N LYS A 35 15.29 1.21 -22.99
CA LYS A 35 14.43 0.09 -22.59
C LYS A 35 14.48 -0.13 -21.07
N MET A 36 15.64 0.07 -20.45
CA MET A 36 15.79 0.00 -18.99
C MET A 36 15.01 1.12 -18.28
N ILE A 37 15.07 2.34 -18.81
CA ILE A 37 14.31 3.49 -18.30
C ILE A 37 12.80 3.23 -18.40
N GLU A 38 12.31 2.74 -19.54
CA GLU A 38 10.89 2.43 -19.73
C GLU A 38 10.39 1.36 -18.75
N VAL A 39 11.15 0.28 -18.58
CA VAL A 39 10.81 -0.79 -17.63
C VAL A 39 10.79 -0.26 -16.19
N ARG A 40 11.76 0.59 -15.83
CA ARG A 40 11.82 1.22 -14.50
C ARG A 40 10.61 2.12 -14.25
N ASN A 41 10.24 2.94 -15.23
CA ASN A 41 9.09 3.85 -15.14
C ASN A 41 7.77 3.07 -15.05
N LYS A 42 7.61 2.02 -15.86
CA LYS A 42 6.43 1.15 -15.80
C LYS A 42 6.32 0.47 -14.43
N ARG A 43 7.42 -0.05 -13.91
CA ARG A 43 7.48 -0.65 -12.56
C ARG A 43 7.08 0.37 -11.49
N TYR A 44 7.65 1.57 -11.52
CA TYR A 44 7.30 2.63 -10.58
C TYR A 44 5.80 2.92 -10.60
N LYS A 45 5.20 3.07 -11.80
CA LYS A 45 3.76 3.30 -11.94
C LYS A 45 2.93 2.17 -11.34
N THR A 46 3.26 0.91 -11.64
CA THR A 46 2.55 -0.26 -11.10
C THR A 46 2.63 -0.33 -9.57
N ILE A 47 3.80 -0.04 -8.99
CA ILE A 47 3.98 -0.03 -7.53
C ILE A 47 3.11 1.07 -6.90
N GLN A 48 3.10 2.28 -7.46
CA GLN A 48 2.30 3.38 -6.94
C GLN A 48 0.80 3.07 -7.00
N GLU A 49 0.36 2.45 -8.09
CA GLU A 49 -1.04 2.04 -8.24
C GLU A 49 -1.42 0.94 -7.23
N ALA A 50 -0.56 -0.06 -7.03
CA ALA A 50 -0.76 -1.10 -6.02
C ALA A 50 -0.80 -0.51 -4.60
N LYS A 51 0.12 0.41 -4.27
CA LYS A 51 0.11 1.17 -3.00
C LYS A 51 -1.22 1.90 -2.81
N ARG A 52 -1.71 2.59 -3.84
CA ARG A 52 -2.99 3.32 -3.79
C ARG A 52 -4.18 2.37 -3.54
N ILE A 53 -4.23 1.25 -4.26
CA ILE A 53 -5.31 0.26 -4.11
C ILE A 53 -5.27 -0.34 -2.70
N TRP A 54 -4.10 -0.75 -2.23
CA TRP A 54 -3.95 -1.32 -0.90
C TRP A 54 -4.37 -0.34 0.20
N LEU A 55 -3.91 0.91 0.12
CA LEU A 55 -4.31 1.95 1.07
C LEU A 55 -5.83 2.13 1.12
N ASN A 56 -6.48 2.18 -0.05
CA ASN A 56 -7.93 2.35 -0.14
C ASN A 56 -8.68 1.16 0.50
N VAL A 57 -8.25 -0.07 0.21
CA VAL A 57 -8.85 -1.27 0.82
C VAL A 57 -8.66 -1.26 2.34
N PHE A 58 -7.46 -0.94 2.81
CA PHE A 58 -7.16 -0.90 4.24
C PHE A 58 -8.02 0.14 4.98
N LEU A 59 -8.14 1.35 4.44
CA LEU A 59 -8.96 2.42 5.02
C LEU A 59 -10.44 2.04 5.06
N LYS A 60 -10.97 1.44 4.00
CA LYS A 60 -12.36 0.97 3.97
C LYS A 60 -12.63 -0.12 5.01
N SER A 61 -11.73 -1.09 5.13
CA SER A 61 -11.85 -2.12 6.16
C SER A 61 -11.80 -1.54 7.57
N TYR A 62 -10.97 -0.52 7.79
CA TYR A 62 -10.88 0.16 9.07
C TYR A 62 -12.15 0.97 9.39
N GLU A 63 -12.73 1.65 8.41
CA GLU A 63 -14.00 2.37 8.57
C GLU A 63 -15.14 1.43 8.98
N VAL A 64 -15.21 0.25 8.36
CA VAL A 64 -16.20 -0.78 8.75
C VAL A 64 -15.99 -1.22 10.20
N GLN A 65 -14.75 -1.46 10.63
CA GLN A 65 -14.46 -1.84 12.02
C GLN A 65 -14.84 -0.76 13.02
N LEU A 66 -14.66 0.52 12.68
CA LEU A 66 -15.11 1.63 13.52
C LEU A 66 -16.63 1.65 13.65
N GLN A 67 -17.35 1.46 12.54
CA GLN A 67 -18.82 1.40 12.56
C GLN A 67 -19.34 0.22 13.39
N GLU A 68 -18.71 -0.95 13.30
CA GLU A 68 -19.05 -2.11 14.13
C GLU A 68 -18.78 -1.83 15.62
N TYR A 69 -17.68 -1.17 15.95
CA TYR A 69 -17.37 -0.77 17.32
C TYR A 69 -18.41 0.21 17.87
N ASP A 70 -18.75 1.26 17.12
CA ASP A 70 -19.75 2.25 17.55
C ASP A 70 -21.12 1.58 17.80
N GLN A 71 -21.54 0.66 16.93
CA GLN A 71 -22.77 -0.12 17.11
C GLN A 71 -22.79 -1.01 18.35
N GLN A 72 -21.63 -1.53 18.77
CA GLN A 72 -21.51 -2.41 19.95
C GLN A 72 -21.60 -1.64 21.27
N TYR A 73 -21.29 -0.34 21.28
CA TYR A 73 -21.23 0.48 22.50
C TYR A 73 -22.33 1.55 22.57
N GLU A 74 -23.07 1.82 21.49
CA GLU A 74 -24.26 2.69 21.48
C GLU A 74 -25.60 1.95 21.68
N ASN A 75 -25.59 0.61 21.77
CA ASN A 75 -26.73 -0.21 22.27
C ASN A 75 -26.55 -0.61 23.74
#